data_AF-A0A0M9EWH1-F1
#
_entry.id   AF-A0A0M9EWH1-F1
#
_cell.length_a   1.000
_cell.length_b   1.000
_cell.length_c   1.000
_cell.angle_alpha   90.00
_cell.angle_beta   90.00
_cell.angle_gamma   90.00
#
_symmetry.space_group_name_H-M   'P 1'
#
loop_
_entity.id
_entity.type
_entity.pdbx_description
1 polymer ?
#
loop_
_entity_poly.entity_id
_entity_poly.type
_entity_poly.pdbx_seq_one_letter_code
_entity_poly.pdbx_strand_id
1 'polypeptide(L)'
;MDYSLENHKSFIGKSISELPTPALLVNLPVLKKNIDTLHQDVERLGIGFRPHVKTLKTPEVTRLMLAGGKYKGMIASTFPEMKGVLPLVEEGLVEECLYGIPVYPGVLPRLTELRKLLRVQLMVDNEQQISFLEDSASSKQPWDIFIKLDVGSHRAGVEANSDALHRLVERAEKSSAINIYGFYCHAGHSYGGRSRKEAEETLNMEVSSVLSAAKLLPSDRRLIISVGSTPTAHVVESLKASMPENIILELHAGNFPCNDLQQVSTGLVTESQQAVSVVAEVCSVYPERNEALVNAGVIALSREASAYSGFGRVVGSPAWGLVRLSQEHGILGTSEGRKVDEDFKVGQRVEIWCNHSCISAAAFYVYYVVDEGGIVRDTWIPWKGWCVVDDLRHMKSPSHLSSPPSLLSPRSRYILLALKFLIQILPVPRKSLNPIHSQQLNQFHSSSHYPASIIMSYADIAAKGPKQSPEDAAAPQPPQIMTDESASTASLVDVDMPSVHTVPNDFLEQEIQTETQADRIDREEEAKQQKRKRDSPAAKAKETNNWLIQQFSKLTDGEATGLTVANLATVVSLSAFLGYKGWGLYEKGRLDWKAVSYGVGILASAAAAQGAVGRYLYKGKKGGS
;
A
#
# COMPACT_ATOMS: atom_id res chain seq x y z
N MET A 1 -16.55 -14.64 -3.85
CA MET A 1 -15.60 -14.01 -4.79
C MET A 1 -16.23 -12.67 -5.17
N ASP A 2 -15.46 -11.66 -5.58
CA ASP A 2 -16.09 -10.40 -6.03
C ASP A 2 -16.89 -10.67 -7.32
N TYR A 3 -18.11 -10.13 -7.45
CA TYR A 3 -19.00 -10.43 -8.57
C TYR A 3 -18.40 -10.04 -9.93
N SER A 4 -17.54 -9.01 -9.96
CA SER A 4 -16.82 -8.62 -11.18
C SER A 4 -15.90 -9.73 -11.70
N LEU A 5 -15.29 -10.52 -10.81
CA LEU A 5 -14.39 -11.63 -11.15
C LEU A 5 -15.14 -12.83 -11.75
N GLU A 6 -16.43 -12.95 -11.53
CA GLU A 6 -17.23 -14.08 -12.03
C GLU A 6 -17.62 -13.88 -13.50
N ASN A 7 -17.91 -12.64 -13.90
CA ASN A 7 -18.57 -12.36 -15.18
C ASN A 7 -17.76 -11.50 -16.16
N HIS A 8 -16.57 -11.01 -15.78
CA HIS A 8 -15.82 -10.05 -16.60
C HIS A 8 -15.58 -10.50 -18.04
N LYS A 9 -15.27 -11.79 -18.26
CA LYS A 9 -15.02 -12.34 -19.60
C LYS A 9 -16.24 -12.25 -20.53
N SER A 10 -17.45 -12.21 -20.00
CA SER A 10 -18.68 -12.09 -20.79
C SER A 10 -18.84 -10.72 -21.48
N PHE A 11 -18.02 -9.73 -21.09
CA PHE A 11 -17.99 -8.42 -21.71
C PHE A 11 -16.98 -8.31 -22.86
N ILE A 12 -16.15 -9.33 -23.10
CA ILE A 12 -15.27 -9.34 -24.27
C ILE A 12 -16.12 -9.31 -25.55
N GLY A 13 -15.82 -8.37 -26.44
CA GLY A 13 -16.58 -8.10 -27.67
C GLY A 13 -17.71 -7.08 -27.51
N LYS A 14 -18.03 -6.65 -26.28
CA LYS A 14 -19.05 -5.64 -26.02
C LYS A 14 -18.49 -4.22 -26.04
N SER A 15 -19.39 -3.26 -26.22
CA SER A 15 -19.07 -1.83 -26.10
C SER A 15 -18.88 -1.42 -24.64
N ILE A 16 -18.03 -0.42 -24.37
CA ILE A 16 -17.90 0.20 -23.04
C ILE A 16 -19.24 0.72 -22.48
N SER A 17 -20.20 1.03 -23.35
CA SER A 17 -21.54 1.46 -22.92
C SER A 17 -22.34 0.36 -22.20
N GLU A 18 -21.99 -0.90 -22.43
CA GLU A 18 -22.66 -2.07 -21.85
C GLU A 18 -22.01 -2.55 -20.54
N LEU A 19 -20.91 -1.93 -20.12
CA LEU A 19 -20.21 -2.32 -18.91
C LEU A 19 -21.01 -1.97 -17.65
N PRO A 20 -20.87 -2.78 -16.58
CA PRO A 20 -21.39 -2.43 -15.27
C PRO A 20 -20.57 -1.25 -14.73
N THR A 21 -21.24 -0.19 -14.28
CA THR A 21 -20.58 1.02 -13.77
C THR A 21 -20.56 1.05 -12.24
N PRO A 22 -19.49 1.60 -11.62
CA PRO A 22 -18.30 2.13 -12.26
C PRO A 22 -17.36 1.01 -12.76
N ALA A 23 -16.72 1.23 -13.92
CA ALA A 23 -15.75 0.29 -14.50
C ALA A 23 -14.47 0.99 -14.94
N LEU A 24 -13.32 0.38 -14.67
CA LEU A 24 -12.03 0.90 -15.13
C LEU A 24 -11.69 0.37 -16.52
N LEU A 25 -11.33 1.29 -17.40
CA LEU A 25 -10.88 1.01 -18.75
C LEU A 25 -9.37 1.12 -18.87
N VAL A 26 -8.80 0.29 -19.73
CA VAL A 26 -7.43 0.40 -20.21
C VAL A 26 -7.45 0.46 -21.74
N ASN A 27 -7.17 1.63 -22.31
CA ASN A 27 -7.01 1.80 -23.75
C ASN A 27 -5.67 1.19 -24.20
N LEU A 28 -5.73 0.00 -24.80
CA LEU A 28 -4.54 -0.78 -25.13
C LEU A 28 -3.67 -0.12 -26.23
N PRO A 29 -4.23 0.45 -27.31
CA PRO A 29 -3.46 1.21 -28.28
C PRO A 29 -2.64 2.36 -27.67
N VAL A 30 -3.26 3.20 -26.83
CA VAL A 30 -2.57 4.31 -26.16
C VAL A 30 -1.50 3.79 -25.20
N LEU A 31 -1.83 2.76 -24.41
CA LEU A 31 -0.89 2.13 -23.48
C LEU A 31 0.35 1.60 -24.20
N LYS A 32 0.17 0.88 -25.32
CA LYS A 32 1.28 0.35 -26.13
C LYS A 32 2.13 1.47 -26.72
N LYS A 33 1.50 2.49 -27.29
CA LYS A 33 2.21 3.66 -27.85
C LYS A 33 3.08 4.36 -26.80
N ASN A 34 2.56 4.54 -25.58
CA ASN A 34 3.32 5.11 -24.48
C ASN A 34 4.52 4.23 -24.09
N ILE A 35 4.34 2.90 -24.06
CA ILE A 35 5.43 1.94 -23.80
C ILE A 35 6.51 2.02 -24.87
N ASP A 36 6.10 1.94 -26.14
CA ASP A 36 7.00 1.94 -27.29
C ASP A 36 7.83 3.23 -27.36
N THR A 37 7.22 4.37 -27.03
CA THR A 37 7.91 5.68 -27.00
C THR A 37 9.06 5.65 -25.99
N LEU A 38 8.80 5.28 -24.73
CA LEU A 38 9.86 5.24 -23.72
C LEU A 38 10.93 4.19 -24.03
N HIS A 39 10.54 3.04 -24.60
CA HIS A 39 11.50 2.02 -25.04
C HIS A 39 12.44 2.55 -26.12
N GLN A 40 11.93 3.31 -27.09
CA GLN A 40 12.76 3.94 -28.13
C GLN A 40 13.76 4.93 -27.54
N ASP A 41 13.33 5.73 -26.55
CA ASP A 41 14.21 6.71 -25.90
C ASP A 41 15.33 6.03 -25.10
N VAL A 42 14.97 5.02 -24.30
CA VAL A 42 15.95 4.23 -23.53
C VAL A 42 16.92 3.49 -24.45
N GLU A 43 16.43 2.88 -25.53
CA GLU A 43 17.26 2.17 -26.50
C GLU A 43 18.23 3.10 -27.24
N ARG A 44 17.76 4.28 -27.65
CA ARG A 44 18.60 5.30 -28.30
C ARG A 44 19.75 5.78 -27.41
N LEU A 45 19.53 5.83 -26.09
CA LEU A 45 20.56 6.21 -25.12
C LEU A 45 21.47 5.03 -24.72
N GLY A 46 21.08 3.80 -25.02
CA GLY A 46 21.82 2.60 -24.62
C GLY A 46 21.83 2.35 -23.11
N ILE A 47 20.83 2.86 -22.37
CA ILE A 47 20.70 2.66 -20.92
C ILE A 47 19.79 1.46 -20.60
N GLY A 48 19.85 0.98 -19.36
CA GLY A 48 18.92 -0.04 -18.86
C GLY A 48 17.53 0.51 -18.59
N PHE A 49 16.55 -0.38 -18.45
CA PHE A 49 15.21 -0.03 -17.98
C PHE A 49 14.71 -1.04 -16.94
N ARG A 50 14.09 -0.54 -15.88
CA ARG A 50 13.47 -1.35 -14.83
C ARG A 50 12.05 -0.84 -14.55
N PRO A 51 11.01 -1.42 -15.17
CA PRO A 51 9.64 -0.96 -14.98
C PRO A 51 9.16 -1.18 -13.55
N HIS A 52 8.42 -0.21 -13.04
CA HIS A 52 7.73 -0.33 -11.76
C HIS A 52 6.27 -0.76 -11.99
N VAL A 53 5.90 -1.93 -11.50
CA VAL A 53 4.60 -2.55 -11.84
C VAL A 53 3.40 -2.01 -11.06
N LYS A 54 3.60 -1.09 -10.12
CA LYS A 54 2.59 -0.71 -9.11
C LYS A 54 1.32 -0.05 -9.69
N THR A 55 1.39 0.49 -10.91
CA THR A 55 0.30 1.27 -11.48
C THR A 55 -0.88 0.38 -11.83
N LEU A 56 -0.66 -0.68 -12.59
CA LEU A 56 -1.71 -1.62 -12.98
C LEU A 56 -1.60 -2.97 -12.28
N LYS A 57 -0.39 -3.41 -11.89
CA LYS A 57 -0.16 -4.66 -11.14
C LYS A 57 -0.70 -5.91 -11.86
N THR A 58 -0.53 -6.02 -13.18
CA THR A 58 -0.98 -7.19 -13.94
C THR A 58 0.17 -7.82 -14.72
N PRO A 59 0.15 -9.14 -14.98
CA PRO A 59 1.19 -9.80 -15.77
C PRO A 59 1.21 -9.30 -17.22
N GLU A 60 0.06 -8.93 -17.78
CA GLU A 60 -0.09 -8.52 -19.18
C GLU A 60 0.67 -7.22 -19.47
N VAL A 61 0.43 -6.16 -18.71
CA VAL A 61 1.18 -4.91 -18.87
C VAL A 61 2.65 -5.05 -18.45
N THR A 62 2.93 -5.88 -17.45
CA THR A 62 4.32 -6.16 -17.05
C THR A 62 5.09 -6.78 -18.21
N ARG A 63 4.51 -7.76 -18.92
CA ARG A 63 5.10 -8.36 -20.13
C ARG A 63 5.36 -7.32 -21.23
N LEU A 64 4.44 -6.38 -21.44
CA LEU A 64 4.63 -5.28 -22.41
C LEU A 64 5.80 -4.39 -22.01
N MET A 65 5.88 -3.96 -20.75
CA MET A 65 6.95 -3.09 -20.26
C MET A 65 8.34 -3.76 -20.29
N LEU A 66 8.42 -5.09 -20.19
CA LEU A 66 9.67 -5.85 -20.29
C LEU A 66 10.16 -6.05 -21.73
N ALA A 67 9.41 -5.54 -22.74
CA ALA A 67 9.73 -5.62 -24.16
C ALA A 67 10.08 -7.05 -24.63
N GLY A 68 9.23 -8.02 -24.28
CA GLY A 68 9.47 -9.42 -24.65
C GLY A 68 10.69 -10.05 -23.95
N GLY A 69 11.13 -9.48 -22.83
CA GLY A 69 12.26 -9.97 -22.03
C GLY A 69 13.60 -9.34 -22.40
N LYS A 70 13.62 -8.22 -23.15
CA LYS A 70 14.80 -7.36 -23.32
C LYS A 70 15.26 -6.80 -21.98
N TYR A 71 14.29 -6.36 -21.17
CA TYR A 71 14.51 -5.94 -19.80
C TYR A 71 14.14 -7.10 -18.87
N LYS A 72 15.06 -7.49 -17.98
CA LYS A 72 14.90 -8.64 -17.08
C LYS A 72 14.57 -8.25 -15.64
N GLY A 73 14.71 -6.95 -15.33
CA GLY A 73 14.46 -6.40 -14.01
C GLY A 73 13.10 -5.73 -13.89
N MET A 74 12.52 -5.75 -12.69
CA MET A 74 11.34 -4.94 -12.37
C MET A 74 11.37 -4.41 -10.93
N ILE A 75 10.47 -3.48 -10.61
CA ILE A 75 10.26 -2.96 -9.26
C ILE A 75 8.82 -3.26 -8.81
N ALA A 76 8.70 -3.90 -7.66
CA ALA A 76 7.43 -4.15 -6.99
C ALA A 76 7.35 -3.33 -5.70
N SER A 77 6.23 -2.65 -5.47
CA SER A 77 5.94 -1.94 -4.22
C SER A 77 5.47 -2.86 -3.09
N THR A 78 4.98 -4.06 -3.43
CA THR A 78 4.37 -4.99 -2.47
C THR A 78 4.80 -6.43 -2.74
N PHE A 79 4.75 -7.28 -1.71
CA PHE A 79 5.04 -8.70 -1.86
C PHE A 79 4.06 -9.44 -2.80
N PRO A 80 2.74 -9.16 -2.79
CA PRO A 80 1.83 -9.75 -3.78
C PRO A 80 2.22 -9.48 -5.23
N GLU A 81 2.76 -8.30 -5.56
CA GLU A 81 3.28 -8.01 -6.90
C GLU A 81 4.46 -8.92 -7.26
N MET A 82 5.38 -9.17 -6.33
CA MET A 82 6.51 -10.08 -6.56
C MET A 82 6.10 -11.55 -6.66
N LYS A 83 5.04 -11.97 -5.96
CA LYS A 83 4.44 -13.30 -6.17
C LYS A 83 3.70 -13.37 -7.51
N GLY A 84 2.97 -12.32 -7.85
CA GLY A 84 2.15 -12.23 -9.05
C GLY A 84 2.96 -12.33 -10.34
N VAL A 85 4.25 -11.97 -10.29
CA VAL A 85 5.14 -12.04 -11.45
C VAL A 85 5.81 -13.41 -11.66
N LEU A 86 5.67 -14.37 -10.73
CA LEU A 86 6.30 -15.69 -10.85
C LEU A 86 6.03 -16.41 -12.19
N PRO A 87 4.83 -16.34 -12.82
CA PRO A 87 4.64 -16.88 -14.15
C PRO A 87 5.58 -16.27 -15.21
N LEU A 88 5.88 -14.97 -15.14
CA LEU A 88 6.83 -14.33 -16.05
C LEU A 88 8.29 -14.69 -15.74
N VAL A 89 8.58 -15.13 -14.51
CA VAL A 89 9.89 -15.71 -14.14
C VAL A 89 10.06 -17.09 -14.77
N GLU A 90 9.02 -17.93 -14.73
CA GLU A 90 9.00 -19.26 -15.37
C GLU A 90 9.14 -19.16 -16.91
N GLU A 91 8.60 -18.10 -17.52
CA GLU A 91 8.77 -17.79 -18.94
C GLU A 91 10.17 -17.24 -19.28
N GLY A 92 11.02 -16.95 -18.29
CA GLY A 92 12.34 -16.34 -18.49
C GLY A 92 12.29 -14.87 -18.90
N LEU A 93 11.18 -14.18 -18.66
CA LEU A 93 11.01 -12.75 -18.96
C LEU A 93 11.50 -11.86 -17.81
N VAL A 94 11.40 -12.34 -16.57
CA VAL A 94 11.89 -11.67 -15.36
C VAL A 94 12.94 -12.53 -14.68
N GLU A 95 14.09 -11.93 -14.38
CA GLU A 95 15.17 -12.60 -13.63
C GLU A 95 15.36 -11.98 -12.24
N GLU A 96 15.06 -10.69 -12.11
CA GLU A 96 15.28 -9.95 -10.87
C GLU A 96 14.18 -8.95 -10.55
N CYS A 97 13.89 -8.79 -9.25
CA CYS A 97 12.90 -7.85 -8.77
C CYS A 97 13.41 -7.09 -7.56
N LEU A 98 13.37 -5.77 -7.65
CA LEU A 98 13.65 -4.85 -6.56
C LEU A 98 12.39 -4.63 -5.72
N TYR A 99 12.51 -4.84 -4.41
CA TYR A 99 11.47 -4.43 -3.46
C TYR A 99 11.53 -2.90 -3.28
N GLY A 100 10.50 -2.21 -3.75
CA GLY A 100 10.46 -0.76 -4.01
C GLY A 100 10.33 0.15 -2.79
N ILE A 101 10.52 -0.39 -1.59
CA ILE A 101 10.56 0.36 -0.33
C ILE A 101 11.74 -0.13 0.52
N PRO A 102 12.31 0.71 1.40
CA PRO A 102 13.34 0.28 2.33
C PRO A 102 12.89 -0.94 3.12
N VAL A 103 13.77 -1.94 3.20
CA VAL A 103 13.43 -3.22 3.81
C VAL A 103 13.15 -3.07 5.30
N TYR A 104 12.21 -3.87 5.81
CA TYR A 104 11.84 -3.90 7.21
C TYR A 104 11.71 -5.35 7.72
N PRO A 105 11.90 -5.61 9.03
CA PRO A 105 12.02 -6.98 9.54
C PRO A 105 10.84 -7.88 9.23
N GLY A 106 9.61 -7.34 9.27
CA GLY A 106 8.38 -8.11 9.07
C GLY A 106 8.19 -8.71 7.67
N VAL A 107 8.91 -8.22 6.64
CA VAL A 107 8.84 -8.77 5.28
C VAL A 107 9.95 -9.77 4.98
N LEU A 108 11.07 -9.74 5.73
CA LEU A 108 12.26 -10.54 5.46
C LEU A 108 11.99 -12.05 5.36
N PRO A 109 11.25 -12.72 6.28
CA PRO A 109 11.02 -14.16 6.15
C PRO A 109 10.36 -14.55 4.82
N ARG A 110 9.46 -13.69 4.30
CA ARG A 110 8.77 -13.92 3.03
C ARG A 110 9.69 -13.67 1.83
N LEU A 111 10.50 -12.62 1.88
CA LEU A 111 11.48 -12.35 0.83
C LEU A 111 12.56 -13.44 0.77
N THR A 112 12.99 -13.98 1.92
CA THR A 112 13.94 -15.10 1.98
C THR A 112 13.40 -16.35 1.28
N GLU A 113 12.11 -16.66 1.46
CA GLU A 113 11.47 -17.77 0.76
C GLU A 113 11.31 -17.48 -0.75
N LEU A 114 10.87 -16.27 -1.11
CA LEU A 114 10.71 -15.88 -2.51
C LEU A 114 12.04 -15.86 -3.27
N ARG A 115 13.14 -15.55 -2.58
CA ARG A 115 14.50 -15.53 -3.13
C ARG A 115 14.93 -16.89 -3.71
N LYS A 116 14.28 -17.98 -3.32
CA LYS A 116 14.51 -19.32 -3.89
C LYS A 116 14.01 -19.45 -5.34
N LEU A 117 13.10 -18.58 -5.75
CA LEU A 117 12.44 -18.60 -7.06
C LEU A 117 12.84 -17.42 -7.96
N LEU A 118 13.19 -16.29 -7.35
CA LEU A 118 13.44 -15.02 -8.03
C LEU A 118 14.63 -14.30 -7.38
N ARG A 119 15.51 -13.65 -8.15
CA ARG A 119 16.56 -12.81 -7.57
C ARG A 119 15.93 -11.55 -6.97
N VAL A 120 15.79 -11.54 -5.66
CA VAL A 120 15.24 -10.42 -4.90
C VAL A 120 16.34 -9.44 -4.53
N GLN A 121 16.16 -8.18 -4.92
CA GLN A 121 16.99 -7.05 -4.53
C GLN A 121 16.25 -6.18 -3.51
N LEU A 122 16.97 -5.55 -2.59
CA LEU A 122 16.40 -4.77 -1.50
C LEU A 122 16.87 -3.31 -1.54
N MET A 123 16.04 -2.40 -1.02
CA MET A 123 16.46 -1.02 -0.74
C MET A 123 16.90 -0.89 0.72
N VAL A 124 18.00 -0.19 0.94
CA VAL A 124 18.53 0.15 2.27
C VAL A 124 18.84 1.63 2.34
N ASP A 125 18.41 2.28 3.42
CA ASP A 125 18.68 3.68 3.77
C ASP A 125 19.02 3.88 5.25
N ASN A 126 19.15 2.80 6.03
CA ASN A 126 19.47 2.86 7.45
C ASN A 126 20.38 1.71 7.88
N GLU A 127 21.38 2.00 8.71
CA GLU A 127 22.35 1.01 9.21
C GLU A 127 21.67 -0.15 9.98
N GLN A 128 20.54 0.10 10.65
CA GLN A 128 19.79 -0.93 11.37
C GLN A 128 19.23 -2.02 10.43
N GLN A 129 18.90 -1.66 9.19
CA GLN A 129 18.43 -2.63 8.20
C GLN A 129 19.50 -3.68 7.91
N ILE A 130 20.78 -3.31 7.91
CA ILE A 130 21.91 -4.22 7.69
C ILE A 130 21.98 -5.27 8.81
N SER A 131 21.79 -4.88 10.07
CA SER A 131 21.75 -5.83 11.19
C SER A 131 20.65 -6.86 11.03
N PHE A 132 19.44 -6.46 10.61
CA PHE A 132 18.35 -7.41 10.34
C PHE A 132 18.66 -8.33 9.14
N LEU A 133 19.38 -7.83 8.13
CA LEU A 133 19.81 -8.64 7.01
C LEU A 133 20.84 -9.68 7.45
N GLU A 134 21.80 -9.32 8.32
CA GLU A 134 22.76 -10.24 8.92
C GLU A 134 22.10 -11.36 9.71
N ASP A 135 21.10 -11.03 10.54
CA ASP A 135 20.33 -12.01 11.30
C ASP A 135 19.51 -12.94 10.39
N SER A 136 18.98 -12.40 9.28
CA SER A 136 18.24 -13.19 8.27
C SER A 136 19.14 -14.04 7.38
N ALA A 137 20.43 -13.67 7.26
CA ALA A 137 21.40 -14.22 6.31
C ALA A 137 21.99 -15.57 6.75
N SER A 138 21.20 -16.40 7.45
CA SER A 138 21.47 -17.84 7.56
C SER A 138 21.47 -18.54 6.18
N SER A 139 21.07 -17.85 5.11
CA SER A 139 21.25 -18.29 3.72
C SER A 139 22.67 -18.03 3.23
N LYS A 140 23.30 -19.04 2.61
CA LYS A 140 24.68 -19.03 2.05
C LYS A 140 24.97 -17.97 0.96
N GLN A 141 24.08 -17.00 0.70
CA GLN A 141 24.24 -15.98 -0.33
C GLN A 141 23.89 -14.57 0.20
N PRO A 142 24.76 -13.56 -0.01
CA PRO A 142 24.52 -12.19 0.42
C PRO A 142 23.34 -11.56 -0.33
N TRP A 143 22.58 -10.66 0.31
CA TRP A 143 21.52 -9.89 -0.35
C TRP A 143 22.09 -8.84 -1.28
N ASP A 144 21.59 -8.77 -2.52
CA ASP A 144 21.87 -7.63 -3.39
C ASP A 144 21.04 -6.42 -2.92
N ILE A 145 21.73 -5.33 -2.58
CA ILE A 145 21.08 -4.11 -2.08
C ILE A 145 21.34 -2.92 -2.99
N PHE A 146 20.33 -2.06 -3.09
CA PHE A 146 20.47 -0.68 -3.52
C PHE A 146 20.51 0.24 -2.31
N ILE A 147 21.50 1.12 -2.24
CA ILE A 147 21.49 2.22 -1.29
C ILE A 147 20.56 3.30 -1.83
N LYS A 148 19.49 3.60 -1.08
CA LYS A 148 18.47 4.56 -1.46
C LYS A 148 18.92 5.97 -1.07
N LEU A 149 19.00 6.85 -2.06
CA LEU A 149 19.31 8.27 -1.85
C LEU A 149 18.04 9.12 -1.83
N ASP A 150 18.06 10.15 -0.99
CA ASP A 150 17.13 11.27 -1.08
C ASP A 150 17.74 12.37 -1.95
N VAL A 151 16.97 12.79 -2.94
CA VAL A 151 17.32 13.84 -3.92
C VAL A 151 16.33 15.01 -3.80
N GLY A 152 15.82 15.27 -2.60
CA GLY A 152 14.92 16.40 -2.29
C GLY A 152 13.44 16.03 -2.21
N SER A 153 13.09 14.74 -2.30
CA SER A 153 11.70 14.30 -2.07
C SER A 153 11.36 14.20 -0.60
N HIS A 154 12.36 14.03 0.27
CA HIS A 154 12.22 13.86 1.72
C HIS A 154 11.25 12.74 2.13
N ARG A 155 11.07 11.75 1.25
CA ARG A 155 10.19 10.60 1.48
C ARG A 155 10.91 9.43 2.14
N ALA A 156 12.09 9.09 1.60
CA ALA A 156 12.95 8.01 2.03
C ALA A 156 14.33 8.19 1.39
N GLY A 157 15.34 7.51 1.92
CA GLY A 157 16.71 7.61 1.44
C GLY A 157 17.58 8.55 2.25
N VAL A 158 18.88 8.43 2.01
CA VAL A 158 19.92 9.23 2.66
C VAL A 158 20.42 10.30 1.69
N GLU A 159 20.66 11.51 2.18
CA GLU A 159 21.17 12.59 1.33
C GLU A 159 22.57 12.26 0.78
N ALA A 160 22.79 12.55 -0.50
CA ALA A 160 23.98 12.13 -1.26
C ALA A 160 25.33 12.64 -0.71
N ASN A 161 25.35 13.75 0.03
CA ASN A 161 26.57 14.36 0.57
C ASN A 161 26.63 14.33 2.11
N SER A 162 25.84 13.47 2.76
CA SER A 162 25.75 13.41 4.21
C SER A 162 26.71 12.39 4.83
N ASP A 163 27.17 12.66 6.05
CA ASP A 163 27.93 11.69 6.85
C ASP A 163 27.15 10.38 7.07
N ALA A 164 25.82 10.45 7.08
CA ALA A 164 24.96 9.29 7.18
C ALA A 164 25.13 8.34 6.00
N LEU A 165 25.31 8.85 4.78
CA LEU A 165 25.58 8.01 3.61
C LEU A 165 26.95 7.35 3.73
N HIS A 166 27.97 8.09 4.15
CA HIS A 166 29.31 7.55 4.36
C HIS A 166 29.30 6.38 5.36
N ARG A 167 28.66 6.57 6.52
CA ARG A 167 28.51 5.50 7.53
C ARG A 167 27.74 4.31 6.98
N LEU A 168 26.66 4.54 6.24
CA LEU A 168 25.85 3.47 5.66
C LEU A 168 26.64 2.63 4.65
N VAL A 169 27.38 3.27 3.75
CA VAL A 169 28.23 2.59 2.76
C VAL A 169 29.34 1.81 3.47
N GLU A 170 30.01 2.41 4.45
CA GLU A 170 31.07 1.74 5.21
C GLU A 170 30.54 0.53 6.00
N ARG A 171 29.39 0.68 6.64
CA ARG A 171 28.71 -0.40 7.36
C ARG A 171 28.30 -1.53 6.41
N ALA A 172 27.90 -1.17 5.19
CA ALA A 172 27.51 -2.11 4.16
C ALA A 172 28.70 -2.94 3.65
N GLU A 173 29.83 -2.29 3.34
CA GLU A 173 31.05 -2.97 2.87
C GLU A 173 31.63 -3.95 3.90
N LYS A 174 31.43 -3.70 5.20
CA LYS A 174 31.91 -4.58 6.28
C LYS A 174 31.06 -5.83 6.49
N SER A 175 29.86 -5.90 5.90
CA SER A 175 28.92 -6.98 6.15
C SER A 175 29.01 -8.05 5.07
N SER A 176 29.20 -9.31 5.47
CA SER A 176 29.18 -10.46 4.55
C SER A 176 27.77 -10.88 4.14
N ALA A 177 26.73 -10.31 4.76
CA ALA A 177 25.34 -10.62 4.50
C ALA A 177 24.76 -9.86 3.30
N ILE A 178 25.50 -8.90 2.75
CA ILE A 178 25.03 -7.99 1.70
C ILE A 178 26.09 -7.77 0.63
N ASN A 179 25.61 -7.44 -0.55
CA ASN A 179 26.38 -7.02 -1.70
C ASN A 179 25.78 -5.70 -2.20
N ILE A 180 26.57 -4.63 -2.23
CA ILE A 180 26.08 -3.36 -2.78
C ILE A 180 26.01 -3.49 -4.29
N TYR A 181 24.79 -3.70 -4.79
CA TYR A 181 24.50 -3.83 -6.21
C TYR A 181 24.48 -2.48 -6.92
N GLY A 182 24.12 -1.42 -6.19
CA GLY A 182 23.97 -0.12 -6.79
C GLY A 182 23.44 0.98 -5.87
N PHE A 183 23.16 2.12 -6.50
CA PHE A 183 22.49 3.26 -5.89
C PHE A 183 21.16 3.51 -6.59
N TYR A 184 20.16 3.91 -5.81
CA TYR A 184 18.82 4.18 -6.30
C TYR A 184 18.37 5.54 -5.80
N CYS A 185 17.79 6.38 -6.65
CA CYS A 185 17.05 7.57 -6.22
C CYS A 185 15.70 7.65 -6.93
N HIS A 186 14.76 8.42 -6.38
CA HIS A 186 13.48 8.67 -7.03
C HIS A 186 13.04 10.09 -6.72
N ALA A 187 13.01 10.96 -7.73
CA ALA A 187 12.57 12.33 -7.59
C ALA A 187 11.03 12.43 -7.57
N GLY A 188 10.42 12.04 -6.44
CA GLY A 188 8.95 12.15 -6.26
C GLY A 188 8.43 13.58 -6.36
N HIS A 189 9.26 14.60 -6.10
CA HIS A 189 8.89 16.01 -6.23
C HIS A 189 8.72 16.46 -7.70
N SER A 190 9.22 15.69 -8.68
CA SER A 190 9.07 15.99 -10.12
C SER A 190 7.60 16.06 -10.58
N TYR A 191 6.66 15.45 -9.85
CA TYR A 191 5.23 15.56 -10.12
C TYR A 191 4.68 16.98 -9.84
N GLY A 192 5.40 17.77 -9.04
CA GLY A 192 5.11 19.19 -8.82
C GLY A 192 5.58 20.10 -9.95
N GLY A 193 6.45 19.61 -10.84
CA GLY A 193 6.98 20.40 -11.96
C GLY A 193 5.92 20.74 -13.00
N ARG A 194 6.07 21.86 -13.70
CA ARG A 194 5.11 22.38 -14.69
C ARG A 194 5.74 22.68 -16.05
N SER A 195 7.01 22.35 -16.22
CA SER A 195 7.71 22.56 -17.47
C SER A 195 8.67 21.42 -17.78
N ARG A 196 8.95 21.25 -19.07
CA ARG A 196 9.96 20.32 -19.56
C ARG A 196 11.33 20.59 -18.93
N LYS A 197 11.72 21.86 -18.82
CA LYS A 197 13.00 22.28 -18.27
C LYS A 197 13.17 21.82 -16.81
N GLU A 198 12.15 21.99 -15.97
CA GLU A 198 12.19 21.52 -14.57
C GLU A 198 12.37 20.00 -14.48
N ALA A 199 11.72 19.24 -15.36
CA ALA A 199 11.88 17.79 -15.41
C ALA A 199 13.30 17.39 -15.84
N GLU A 200 13.88 18.09 -16.83
CA GLU A 200 15.26 17.87 -17.30
C GLU A 200 16.29 18.22 -16.19
N GLU A 201 16.09 19.33 -15.48
CA GLU A 201 16.91 19.72 -14.32
C GLU A 201 16.83 18.67 -13.21
N THR A 202 15.63 18.16 -12.94
CA THR A 202 15.41 17.09 -11.95
C THR A 202 16.12 15.80 -12.34
N LEU A 203 16.01 15.37 -13.61
CA LEU A 203 16.70 14.17 -14.11
C LEU A 203 18.22 14.29 -13.98
N ASN A 204 18.78 15.46 -14.31
CA ASN A 204 20.22 15.70 -14.16
C ASN A 204 20.66 15.69 -12.68
N MET A 205 19.83 16.20 -11.77
CA MET A 205 20.05 16.11 -10.33
C MET A 205 20.01 14.66 -9.85
N GLU A 206 19.04 13.86 -10.31
CA GLU A 206 18.94 12.44 -9.99
C GLU A 206 20.24 11.71 -10.33
N VAL A 207 20.71 11.85 -11.58
CA VAL A 207 21.92 11.20 -12.12
C VAL A 207 23.19 11.68 -11.43
N SER A 208 23.35 12.99 -11.21
CA SER A 208 24.55 13.51 -10.54
C SER A 208 24.67 13.07 -9.08
N SER A 209 23.54 12.96 -8.36
CA SER A 209 23.51 12.56 -6.95
C SER A 209 23.97 11.12 -6.74
N VAL A 210 23.42 10.18 -7.52
CA VAL A 210 23.79 8.77 -7.50
C VAL A 210 25.22 8.53 -8.00
N LEU A 211 25.69 9.29 -9.00
CA LEU A 211 27.09 9.23 -9.45
C LEU A 211 28.05 9.74 -8.37
N SER A 212 27.67 10.76 -7.61
CA SER A 212 28.46 11.24 -6.48
C SER A 212 28.59 10.14 -5.41
N ALA A 213 27.47 9.50 -5.05
CA ALA A 213 27.46 8.40 -4.09
C ALA A 213 28.26 7.17 -4.58
N ALA A 214 28.24 6.86 -5.88
CA ALA A 214 29.00 5.76 -6.46
C ALA A 214 30.52 5.89 -6.26
N LYS A 215 31.06 7.12 -6.10
CA LYS A 215 32.48 7.37 -5.81
C LYS A 215 32.91 6.91 -4.42
N LEU A 216 31.96 6.58 -3.53
CA LEU A 216 32.25 5.99 -2.23
C LEU A 216 32.68 4.52 -2.32
N LEU A 217 32.54 3.91 -3.49
CA LEU A 217 32.95 2.53 -3.76
C LEU A 217 34.15 2.50 -4.72
N PRO A 218 34.95 1.41 -4.68
CA PRO A 218 36.07 1.21 -5.59
C PRO A 218 35.66 1.31 -7.07
N SER A 219 36.50 1.95 -7.90
CA SER A 219 36.22 2.21 -9.32
C SER A 219 36.24 0.96 -10.21
N ASP A 220 36.79 -0.15 -9.73
CA ASP A 220 36.78 -1.45 -10.41
C ASP A 220 35.46 -2.22 -10.18
N ARG A 221 34.63 -1.78 -9.23
CA ARG A 221 33.35 -2.42 -8.94
C ARG A 221 32.31 -2.00 -9.96
N ARG A 222 31.66 -3.00 -10.56
CA ARG A 222 30.51 -2.78 -11.44
C ARG A 222 29.27 -2.43 -10.62
N LEU A 223 28.65 -1.29 -10.90
CA LEU A 223 27.50 -0.78 -10.16
C LEU A 223 26.34 -0.47 -11.08
N ILE A 224 25.12 -0.68 -10.59
CA ILE A 224 23.91 -0.18 -11.24
C ILE A 224 23.46 1.10 -10.56
N ILE A 225 23.18 2.10 -11.37
CA ILE A 225 22.61 3.36 -10.92
C ILE A 225 21.20 3.44 -11.48
N SER A 226 20.22 3.45 -10.59
CA SER A 226 18.81 3.44 -10.94
C SER A 226 18.17 4.78 -10.59
N VAL A 227 17.68 5.49 -11.61
CA VAL A 227 17.05 6.81 -11.47
C VAL A 227 15.69 6.84 -12.15
N GLY A 228 14.83 7.78 -11.77
CA GLY A 228 13.67 8.12 -12.56
C GLY A 228 12.36 8.22 -11.80
N SER A 229 11.46 8.98 -12.41
CA SER A 229 10.04 9.05 -12.12
C SER A 229 9.31 9.06 -13.46
N THR A 230 7.98 9.00 -13.45
CA THR A 230 7.23 9.13 -14.72
C THR A 230 7.48 10.49 -15.37
N PRO A 231 7.48 11.63 -14.64
CA PRO A 231 7.87 12.90 -15.24
C PRO A 231 9.30 12.91 -15.83
N THR A 232 10.30 12.41 -15.11
CA THR A 232 11.68 12.43 -15.64
C THR A 232 11.91 11.41 -16.75
N ALA A 233 11.12 10.34 -16.81
CA ALA A 233 11.11 9.38 -17.91
C ALA A 233 10.64 10.02 -19.23
N HIS A 234 9.68 10.95 -19.19
CA HIS A 234 9.17 11.67 -20.38
C HIS A 234 10.16 12.69 -20.96
N VAL A 235 11.30 12.91 -20.30
CA VAL A 235 12.39 13.76 -20.79
C VAL A 235 13.73 13.02 -20.82
N VAL A 236 13.72 11.69 -20.70
CA VAL A 236 14.95 10.90 -20.61
C VAL A 236 15.83 11.08 -21.84
N GLU A 237 15.24 11.31 -23.01
CA GLU A 237 15.93 11.57 -24.27
C GLU A 237 16.83 12.81 -24.26
N SER A 238 16.61 13.72 -23.32
CA SER A 238 17.45 14.90 -23.11
C SER A 238 18.78 14.58 -22.41
N LEU A 239 18.91 13.38 -21.83
CA LEU A 239 20.06 12.99 -21.03
C LEU A 239 21.33 12.91 -21.89
N LYS A 240 22.36 13.67 -21.49
CA LYS A 240 23.67 13.73 -22.17
C LYS A 240 24.80 13.11 -21.35
N ALA A 241 24.46 12.34 -20.31
CA ALA A 241 25.44 11.89 -19.34
C ALA A 241 26.30 10.75 -19.89
N SER A 242 27.62 10.95 -19.88
CA SER A 242 28.60 9.87 -20.11
C SER A 242 28.83 9.12 -18.81
N MET A 243 28.68 7.80 -18.84
CA MET A 243 28.88 6.94 -17.68
C MET A 243 30.31 6.39 -17.68
N PRO A 244 30.98 6.32 -16.51
CA PRO A 244 32.17 5.49 -16.34
C PRO A 244 31.92 4.03 -16.77
N GLU A 245 32.95 3.34 -17.28
CA GLU A 245 32.81 1.97 -17.82
C GLU A 245 32.25 0.96 -16.80
N ASN A 246 32.51 1.17 -15.51
CA ASN A 246 32.03 0.32 -14.43
C ASN A 246 30.58 0.63 -14.00
N ILE A 247 29.94 1.65 -14.57
CA ILE A 247 28.59 2.09 -14.19
C ILE A 247 27.58 1.76 -15.28
N ILE A 248 26.53 1.03 -14.89
CA ILE A 248 25.34 0.83 -15.71
C ILE A 248 24.27 1.79 -15.22
N LEU A 249 23.88 2.74 -16.06
CA LEU A 249 22.70 3.56 -15.80
C LEU A 249 21.44 2.81 -16.24
N GLU A 250 20.42 2.79 -15.39
CA GLU A 250 19.07 2.36 -15.74
C GLU A 250 18.02 3.40 -15.36
N LEU A 251 16.99 3.52 -16.19
CA LEU A 251 15.78 4.29 -15.90
C LEU A 251 14.75 3.39 -15.22
N HIS A 252 14.01 3.92 -14.26
CA HIS A 252 12.80 3.29 -13.74
C HIS A 252 11.58 4.22 -13.77
N ALA A 253 10.46 3.70 -14.25
CA ALA A 253 9.17 4.39 -14.27
C ALA A 253 8.03 3.37 -14.22
N GLY A 254 6.84 3.80 -13.77
CA GLY A 254 5.69 2.90 -13.62
C GLY A 254 4.37 3.44 -14.15
N ASN A 255 4.11 4.74 -14.03
CA ASN A 255 2.86 5.33 -14.49
C ASN A 255 2.89 5.68 -15.99
N PHE A 256 4.07 5.77 -16.61
CA PHE A 256 4.23 6.17 -18.02
C PHE A 256 3.36 5.40 -19.04
N PRO A 257 3.00 4.11 -18.87
CA PRO A 257 2.10 3.45 -19.82
C PRO A 257 0.69 4.03 -19.74
N CYS A 258 0.26 4.45 -18.55
CA CYS A 258 -1.08 4.92 -18.28
C CYS A 258 -1.20 6.43 -18.43
N ASN A 259 -0.29 7.18 -17.84
CA ASN A 259 -0.46 8.59 -17.52
C ASN A 259 -1.80 8.85 -16.78
N ASP A 260 -2.05 10.11 -16.44
CA ASP A 260 -3.25 10.59 -15.75
C ASP A 260 -3.22 12.12 -15.74
N LEU A 261 -4.24 12.76 -15.17
CA LEU A 261 -4.29 14.23 -15.13
C LEU A 261 -3.14 14.83 -14.34
N GLN A 262 -2.57 14.13 -13.35
CA GLN A 262 -1.32 14.58 -12.70
C GLN A 262 -0.15 14.61 -13.70
N GLN A 263 0.01 13.59 -14.56
CA GLN A 263 1.01 13.63 -15.62
C GLN A 263 0.73 14.74 -16.64
N VAL A 264 -0.53 14.90 -17.08
CA VAL A 264 -0.89 15.99 -18.00
C VAL A 264 -0.57 17.36 -17.38
N SER A 265 -0.79 17.52 -16.07
CA SER A 265 -0.49 18.76 -15.33
C SER A 265 0.99 19.15 -15.36
N THR A 266 1.90 18.21 -15.65
CA THR A 266 3.34 18.52 -15.79
C THR A 266 3.69 19.25 -17.08
N GLY A 267 2.78 19.24 -18.07
CA GLY A 267 3.04 19.75 -19.42
C GLY A 267 3.92 18.84 -20.29
N LEU A 268 4.25 17.63 -19.82
CA LEU A 268 5.10 16.67 -20.53
C LEU A 268 4.30 15.73 -21.45
N VAL A 269 3.02 15.52 -21.14
CA VAL A 269 2.11 14.66 -21.91
C VAL A 269 0.80 15.38 -22.17
N THR A 270 0.12 14.98 -23.24
CA THR A 270 -1.20 15.48 -23.61
C THR A 270 -2.33 14.62 -23.04
N GLU A 271 -3.56 15.14 -23.01
CA GLU A 271 -4.74 14.38 -22.57
C GLU A 271 -4.94 13.08 -23.35
N SER A 272 -4.58 13.06 -24.64
CA SER A 272 -4.68 11.90 -25.53
C SER A 272 -3.74 10.74 -25.18
N GLN A 273 -2.74 10.98 -24.32
CA GLN A 273 -1.78 9.97 -23.87
C GLN A 273 -2.21 9.28 -22.57
N GLN A 274 -3.41 9.58 -22.06
CA GLN A 274 -4.00 8.88 -20.92
C GLN A 274 -4.66 7.58 -21.39
N ALA A 275 -4.14 6.45 -20.94
CA ALA A 275 -4.66 5.12 -21.29
C ALA A 275 -5.67 4.58 -20.27
N VAL A 276 -5.87 5.25 -19.13
CA VAL A 276 -6.75 4.79 -18.06
C VAL A 276 -7.85 5.81 -17.81
N SER A 277 -9.07 5.31 -17.68
CA SER A 277 -10.26 6.09 -17.35
C SER A 277 -11.27 5.23 -16.61
N VAL A 278 -12.28 5.87 -16.00
CA VAL A 278 -13.40 5.19 -15.35
C VAL A 278 -14.68 5.56 -16.07
N VAL A 279 -15.44 4.55 -16.49
CA VAL A 279 -16.81 4.72 -16.99
C VAL A 279 -17.76 4.74 -15.82
N ALA A 280 -18.61 5.76 -15.77
CA ALA A 280 -19.68 5.94 -14.82
C ALA A 280 -21.02 6.12 -15.54
N GLU A 281 -22.11 5.99 -14.79
CA GLU A 281 -23.47 6.27 -15.24
C GLU A 281 -23.98 7.54 -14.57
N VAL A 282 -24.60 8.43 -15.34
CA VAL A 282 -25.35 9.57 -14.82
C VAL A 282 -26.63 9.07 -14.16
N CYS A 283 -26.71 9.15 -12.84
CA CYS A 283 -27.88 8.72 -12.08
C CYS A 283 -28.95 9.81 -11.98
N SER A 284 -28.54 11.08 -11.92
CA SER A 284 -29.43 12.24 -11.78
C SER A 284 -28.84 13.47 -12.45
N VAL A 285 -29.70 14.38 -12.91
CA VAL A 285 -29.34 15.69 -13.46
C VAL A 285 -30.12 16.76 -12.70
N TYR A 286 -29.44 17.82 -12.28
CA TYR A 286 -29.96 18.90 -11.44
C TYR A 286 -29.74 20.27 -12.11
N PRO A 287 -30.64 20.70 -13.03
CA PRO A 287 -30.49 21.94 -13.78
C PRO A 287 -30.41 23.19 -12.90
N GLU A 288 -31.13 23.22 -11.78
CA GLU A 288 -31.20 24.35 -10.84
C GLU A 288 -29.87 24.71 -10.18
N ARG A 289 -28.93 23.75 -10.19
CA ARG A 289 -27.59 23.86 -9.61
C ARG A 289 -26.50 23.49 -10.62
N ASN A 290 -26.87 23.27 -11.88
CA ASN A 290 -26.00 22.93 -12.99
C ASN A 290 -25.06 21.73 -12.75
N GLU A 291 -25.61 20.64 -12.20
CA GLU A 291 -24.83 19.47 -11.76
C GLU A 291 -25.42 18.15 -12.21
N ALA A 292 -24.56 17.18 -12.53
CA ALA A 292 -24.95 15.79 -12.79
C ALA A 292 -24.32 14.87 -11.75
N LEU A 293 -25.10 13.94 -11.21
CA LEU A 293 -24.62 12.93 -10.26
C LEU A 293 -24.27 11.65 -11.01
N VAL A 294 -23.10 11.10 -10.74
CA VAL A 294 -22.62 9.84 -11.32
C VAL A 294 -22.36 8.78 -10.23
N ASN A 295 -22.50 7.50 -10.57
CA ASN A 295 -22.20 6.37 -9.66
C ASN A 295 -20.69 6.04 -9.55
N ALA A 296 -19.84 7.06 -9.58
CA ALA A 296 -18.41 6.92 -9.34
C ALA A 296 -17.97 7.94 -8.30
N GLY A 297 -17.67 7.45 -7.10
CA GLY A 297 -17.22 8.26 -5.96
C GLY A 297 -15.73 8.11 -5.64
N VAL A 298 -15.38 8.43 -4.39
CA VAL A 298 -14.01 8.31 -3.84
C VAL A 298 -13.43 6.91 -4.03
N ILE A 299 -14.23 5.85 -3.91
CA ILE A 299 -13.69 4.48 -4.08
C ILE A 299 -13.20 4.29 -5.52
N ALA A 300 -13.96 4.73 -6.51
CA ALA A 300 -13.61 4.56 -7.92
C ALA A 300 -12.50 5.51 -8.40
N LEU A 301 -12.46 6.74 -7.90
CA LEU A 301 -11.69 7.85 -8.49
C LEU A 301 -10.62 8.44 -7.56
N SER A 302 -10.61 8.04 -6.28
CA SER A 302 -9.78 8.61 -5.21
C SER A 302 -10.08 10.09 -4.88
N ARG A 303 -9.27 10.72 -4.02
CA ARG A 303 -9.29 12.17 -3.74
C ARG A 303 -7.94 12.83 -4.08
N GLU A 304 -7.20 12.23 -5.00
CA GLU A 304 -5.93 12.76 -5.44
C GLU A 304 -6.14 14.11 -6.14
N ALA A 305 -5.25 15.07 -5.90
CA ALA A 305 -5.30 16.39 -6.53
C ALA A 305 -4.53 16.40 -7.85
N SER A 306 -4.85 17.34 -8.73
CA SER A 306 -4.05 17.70 -9.93
C SER A 306 -4.06 19.22 -10.12
N ALA A 307 -3.42 19.74 -11.17
CA ALA A 307 -3.51 21.17 -11.49
C ALA A 307 -4.89 21.55 -12.08
N TYR A 308 -5.69 20.55 -12.47
CA TYR A 308 -7.06 20.75 -12.91
C TYR A 308 -8.00 20.81 -11.72
N SER A 309 -9.07 21.59 -11.84
CA SER A 309 -10.10 21.66 -10.81
C SER A 309 -10.83 20.32 -10.66
N GLY A 310 -11.12 19.96 -9.41
CA GLY A 310 -11.86 18.74 -9.07
C GLY A 310 -11.01 17.47 -9.01
N PHE A 311 -11.68 16.32 -9.06
CA PHE A 311 -11.11 15.00 -8.80
C PHE A 311 -11.03 14.10 -10.06
N GLY A 312 -11.31 14.68 -11.23
CA GLY A 312 -11.32 14.02 -12.52
C GLY A 312 -12.04 14.87 -13.57
N ARG A 313 -11.91 14.52 -14.84
CA ARG A 313 -12.48 15.28 -15.97
C ARG A 313 -13.18 14.38 -16.95
N VAL A 314 -14.29 14.86 -17.52
CA VAL A 314 -15.07 14.09 -18.49
C VAL A 314 -14.34 14.05 -19.83
N VAL A 315 -14.12 12.84 -20.35
CA VAL A 315 -13.48 12.60 -21.64
C VAL A 315 -14.33 13.21 -22.77
N GLY A 316 -13.71 13.96 -23.66
CA GLY A 316 -14.38 14.63 -24.79
C GLY A 316 -15.21 15.87 -24.39
N SER A 317 -15.42 16.10 -23.09
CA SER A 317 -16.15 17.26 -22.55
C SER A 317 -15.32 17.92 -21.42
N PRO A 318 -14.13 18.48 -21.76
CA PRO A 318 -13.16 18.99 -20.79
C PRO A 318 -13.66 20.11 -19.87
N ALA A 319 -14.76 20.76 -20.24
CA ALA A 319 -15.48 21.77 -19.45
C ALA A 319 -16.08 21.20 -18.16
N TRP A 320 -16.33 19.89 -18.12
CA TRP A 320 -16.96 19.20 -17.00
C TRP A 320 -15.94 18.43 -16.17
N GLY A 321 -15.93 18.70 -14.87
CA GLY A 321 -15.06 18.06 -13.90
C GLY A 321 -15.83 17.51 -12.71
N LEU A 322 -15.22 16.56 -11.99
CA LEU A 322 -15.75 16.05 -10.72
C LEU A 322 -15.48 17.06 -9.60
N VAL A 323 -16.43 17.96 -9.35
CA VAL A 323 -16.28 19.05 -8.39
C VAL A 323 -16.44 18.56 -6.95
N ARG A 324 -17.21 17.48 -6.73
CA ARG A 324 -17.42 16.88 -5.40
C ARG A 324 -17.49 15.37 -5.47
N LEU A 325 -17.02 14.72 -4.42
CA LEU A 325 -17.06 13.27 -4.25
C LEU A 325 -17.60 12.88 -2.87
N SER A 326 -18.49 11.90 -2.87
CA SER A 326 -18.85 11.04 -1.73
C SER A 326 -18.27 9.64 -1.96
N GLN A 327 -18.47 8.70 -1.05
CA GLN A 327 -17.89 7.36 -1.17
C GLN A 327 -18.18 6.68 -2.51
N GLU A 328 -19.46 6.63 -2.91
CA GLU A 328 -19.93 5.95 -4.15
C GLU A 328 -20.42 6.92 -5.24
N HIS A 329 -20.57 8.21 -4.90
CA HIS A 329 -21.19 9.21 -5.78
C HIS A 329 -20.22 10.33 -6.12
N GLY A 330 -20.24 10.75 -7.38
CA GLY A 330 -19.52 11.92 -7.88
C GLY A 330 -20.48 12.96 -8.42
N ILE A 331 -20.11 14.23 -8.29
CA ILE A 331 -20.85 15.36 -8.85
C ILE A 331 -20.01 15.97 -9.97
N LEU A 332 -20.53 15.91 -11.18
CA LEU A 332 -20.02 16.65 -12.33
C LEU A 332 -20.55 18.08 -12.28
N GLY A 333 -19.64 19.03 -12.44
CA GLY A 333 -19.94 20.45 -12.50
C GLY A 333 -19.02 21.16 -13.49
N THR A 334 -19.40 22.37 -13.88
CA THR A 334 -18.63 23.21 -14.80
C THR A 334 -18.65 24.66 -14.36
N SER A 335 -17.57 25.38 -14.61
CA SER A 335 -17.51 26.84 -14.51
C SER A 335 -17.71 27.54 -15.86
N GLU A 336 -17.86 26.81 -16.97
CA GLU A 336 -17.81 27.34 -18.34
C GLU A 336 -19.19 27.74 -18.91
N GLY A 337 -20.18 28.04 -18.08
CA GLY A 337 -21.50 28.53 -18.52
C GLY A 337 -22.33 27.54 -19.34
N ARG A 338 -21.85 26.30 -19.55
CA ARG A 338 -22.61 25.21 -20.18
C ARG A 338 -23.71 24.74 -19.25
N LYS A 339 -24.83 24.29 -19.83
CA LYS A 339 -25.95 23.75 -19.05
C LYS A 339 -25.91 22.24 -18.98
N VAL A 340 -26.12 21.73 -17.78
CA VAL A 340 -26.02 20.30 -17.48
C VAL A 340 -27.06 19.47 -18.25
N ASP A 341 -28.27 19.99 -18.46
CA ASP A 341 -29.37 19.30 -19.14
C ASP A 341 -29.23 19.27 -20.67
N GLU A 342 -28.36 20.11 -21.22
CA GLU A 342 -27.95 20.07 -22.63
C GLU A 342 -26.88 18.99 -22.86
N ASP A 343 -26.04 18.73 -21.85
CA ASP A 343 -24.85 17.86 -21.96
C ASP A 343 -25.03 16.45 -21.36
N PHE A 344 -25.92 16.29 -20.39
CA PHE A 344 -26.14 15.05 -19.67
C PHE A 344 -27.60 14.64 -19.57
N LYS A 345 -27.83 13.34 -19.66
CA LYS A 345 -29.12 12.69 -19.42
C LYS A 345 -28.97 11.54 -18.43
N VAL A 346 -30.01 11.28 -17.63
CA VAL A 346 -30.05 10.10 -16.76
C VAL A 346 -29.89 8.82 -17.60
N GLY A 347 -29.04 7.91 -17.13
CA GLY A 347 -28.65 6.67 -17.83
C GLY A 347 -27.48 6.83 -18.80
N GLN A 348 -27.03 8.05 -19.08
CA GLN A 348 -25.89 8.29 -19.96
C GLN A 348 -24.60 7.71 -19.36
N ARG A 349 -23.82 7.04 -20.20
CA ARG A 349 -22.48 6.60 -19.89
C ARG A 349 -21.51 7.76 -20.09
N VAL A 350 -20.69 8.03 -19.08
CA VAL A 350 -19.66 9.06 -19.12
C VAL A 350 -18.32 8.44 -18.76
N GLU A 351 -17.30 8.78 -19.53
CA GLU A 351 -15.92 8.37 -19.26
C GLU A 351 -15.20 9.51 -18.55
N ILE A 352 -14.42 9.17 -17.52
CA ILE A 352 -13.78 10.13 -16.63
C ILE A 352 -12.28 9.81 -16.54
N TRP A 353 -11.43 10.77 -16.92
CA TRP A 353 -10.01 10.72 -16.60
C TRP A 353 -9.80 10.94 -15.10
N CYS A 354 -9.04 10.04 -14.48
CA CYS A 354 -8.72 10.12 -13.06
C CYS A 354 -7.54 11.06 -12.83
N ASN A 355 -7.47 11.66 -11.64
CA ASN A 355 -6.30 12.45 -11.25
C ASN A 355 -5.03 11.60 -11.11
N HIS A 356 -5.15 10.39 -10.58
CA HIS A 356 -4.03 9.48 -10.36
C HIS A 356 -4.44 8.04 -10.69
N SER A 357 -3.84 7.48 -11.76
CA SER A 357 -4.19 6.16 -12.28
C SER A 357 -3.89 5.05 -11.27
N CYS A 358 -2.74 5.10 -10.57
CA CYS A 358 -2.29 4.03 -9.67
C CYS A 358 -3.28 3.78 -8.53
N ILE A 359 -3.80 4.85 -7.92
CA ILE A 359 -4.72 4.76 -6.79
C ILE A 359 -6.12 4.37 -7.27
N SER A 360 -6.57 4.95 -8.38
CA SER A 360 -7.88 4.60 -8.97
C SER A 360 -7.90 3.13 -9.40
N ALA A 361 -6.85 2.66 -10.08
CA ALA A 361 -6.70 1.26 -10.49
C ALA A 361 -6.70 0.28 -9.32
N ALA A 362 -6.11 0.66 -8.18
CA ALA A 362 -6.09 -0.17 -6.98
C ALA A 362 -7.50 -0.49 -6.43
N ALA A 363 -8.54 0.28 -6.78
CA ALA A 363 -9.91 0.03 -6.34
C ALA A 363 -10.65 -1.07 -7.14
N PHE A 364 -10.26 -1.34 -8.38
CA PHE A 364 -11.02 -2.24 -9.26
C PHE A 364 -10.41 -3.65 -9.32
N TYR A 365 -11.23 -4.69 -9.18
CA TYR A 365 -10.79 -6.10 -9.28
C TYR A 365 -10.56 -6.59 -10.71
N VAL A 366 -11.08 -5.86 -11.69
CA VAL A 366 -10.98 -6.17 -13.11
C VAL A 366 -10.77 -4.87 -13.87
N TYR A 367 -9.87 -4.89 -14.84
CA TYR A 367 -9.72 -3.83 -15.83
C TYR A 367 -10.26 -4.31 -17.17
N TYR A 368 -11.11 -3.51 -17.81
CA TYR A 368 -11.63 -3.80 -19.13
C TYR A 368 -10.71 -3.17 -20.17
N VAL A 369 -10.07 -3.99 -20.99
CA VAL A 369 -9.06 -3.58 -21.94
C VAL A 369 -9.72 -3.35 -23.28
N VAL A 370 -9.62 -2.13 -23.80
CA VAL A 370 -10.39 -1.67 -24.96
C VAL A 370 -9.49 -1.27 -26.13
N ASP A 371 -10.05 -1.33 -27.33
CA ASP A 371 -9.46 -0.75 -28.53
C ASP A 371 -9.88 0.72 -28.75
N GLU A 372 -9.47 1.32 -29.87
CA GLU A 372 -9.81 2.71 -30.22
C GLU A 372 -11.32 2.94 -30.41
N GLY A 373 -12.08 1.88 -30.70
CA GLY A 373 -13.53 1.94 -30.88
C GLY A 373 -14.31 1.75 -29.59
N GLY A 374 -13.65 1.64 -28.43
CA GLY A 374 -14.31 1.37 -27.16
C GLY A 374 -14.92 -0.04 -27.08
N ILE A 375 -14.38 -1.01 -27.83
CA ILE A 375 -14.78 -2.41 -27.72
C ILE A 375 -13.82 -3.13 -26.78
N VAL A 376 -14.37 -3.86 -25.82
CA VAL A 376 -13.59 -4.67 -24.88
C VAL A 376 -12.96 -5.83 -25.64
N ARG A 377 -11.63 -5.91 -25.62
CA ARG A 377 -10.84 -6.97 -26.26
C ARG A 377 -10.28 -7.98 -25.28
N ASP A 378 -10.06 -7.55 -24.05
CA ASP A 378 -9.51 -8.40 -22.99
C ASP A 378 -9.93 -7.86 -21.62
N THR A 379 -9.62 -8.61 -20.57
CA THR A 379 -9.86 -8.21 -19.19
C THR A 379 -8.68 -8.64 -18.33
N TRP A 380 -8.10 -7.70 -17.57
CA TRP A 380 -6.93 -7.98 -16.73
C TRP A 380 -7.30 -7.98 -15.26
N ILE A 381 -6.64 -8.86 -14.50
CA ILE A 381 -6.87 -9.00 -13.05
C ILE A 381 -5.60 -8.54 -12.32
N PRO A 382 -5.66 -7.45 -11.55
CA PRO A 382 -4.50 -6.96 -10.82
C PRO A 382 -4.20 -7.77 -9.57
N TRP A 383 -2.91 -7.84 -9.23
CA TRP A 383 -2.44 -8.29 -7.93
C TRP A 383 -2.82 -7.26 -6.87
N LYS A 384 -3.48 -7.70 -5.80
CA LYS A 384 -4.03 -6.82 -4.76
C LYS A 384 -3.53 -7.19 -3.35
N GLY A 385 -3.75 -6.24 -2.44
CA GLY A 385 -3.58 -6.41 -1.01
C GLY A 385 -2.15 -6.21 -0.52
N TRP A 386 -1.98 -6.52 0.77
CA TRP A 386 -0.72 -6.45 1.49
C TRP A 386 -0.56 -7.78 2.22
N CYS A 387 0.50 -8.53 1.90
CA CYS A 387 0.94 -9.76 2.56
C CYS A 387 -0.15 -10.51 3.39
N VAL A 388 -0.89 -11.44 2.79
CA VAL A 388 -1.74 -12.35 3.58
C VAL A 388 -0.84 -13.41 4.23
N VAL A 389 -0.99 -13.60 5.54
CA VAL A 389 -0.34 -14.68 6.31
C VAL A 389 -0.96 -16.00 5.85
N ASP A 390 -0.16 -16.88 5.21
CA ASP A 390 -0.23 -18.38 5.25
C ASP A 390 0.10 -19.14 3.95
N ASP A 391 0.28 -18.50 2.80
CA ASP A 391 0.30 -19.25 1.53
C ASP A 391 1.58 -20.05 1.20
N LEU A 392 2.69 -19.85 1.92
CA LEU A 392 3.94 -20.55 1.59
C LEU A 392 4.01 -21.98 2.14
N ARG A 393 3.07 -22.39 3.00
CA ARG A 393 2.98 -23.78 3.49
C ARG A 393 2.16 -24.71 2.59
N HIS A 394 1.51 -24.19 1.54
CA HIS A 394 0.60 -24.99 0.70
C HIS A 394 1.09 -25.18 -0.75
N MET A 395 2.24 -24.62 -1.14
CA MET A 395 2.96 -25.08 -2.32
C MET A 395 3.72 -26.39 -1.98
N LYS A 396 2.98 -27.46 -1.72
CA LYS A 396 3.52 -28.81 -1.83
C LYS A 396 3.79 -29.07 -3.31
N SER A 397 5.04 -29.43 -3.61
CA SER A 397 5.49 -30.07 -4.84
C SER A 397 4.41 -30.99 -5.44
N PRO A 398 4.14 -30.92 -6.76
CA PRO A 398 3.35 -31.95 -7.43
C PRO A 398 4.19 -33.22 -7.57
N SER A 399 4.48 -33.90 -6.46
CA SER A 399 5.02 -35.24 -6.47
C SER A 399 3.87 -36.24 -6.57
N HIS A 400 3.24 -36.33 -7.74
CA HIS A 400 2.56 -37.54 -8.26
C HIS A 400 2.15 -37.29 -9.71
N LEU A 401 3.14 -37.23 -10.61
CA LEU A 401 2.96 -37.75 -11.96
C LEU A 401 4.09 -38.75 -12.23
N SER A 402 3.66 -39.92 -12.68
CA SER A 402 4.45 -41.03 -13.17
C SER A 402 5.66 -40.62 -14.02
N SER A 403 6.80 -41.24 -13.71
CA SER A 403 7.99 -41.54 -14.54
C SER A 403 8.26 -40.72 -15.81
N PRO A 404 9.48 -40.17 -16.00
CA PRO A 404 9.78 -39.29 -17.13
C PRO A 404 10.12 -40.08 -18.41
N PRO A 405 9.83 -39.56 -19.62
CA PRO A 405 10.63 -39.87 -20.78
C PRO A 405 11.79 -38.87 -20.91
N SER A 406 12.93 -39.44 -21.26
CA SER A 406 14.26 -38.86 -21.46
C SER A 406 14.33 -37.59 -22.34
N LEU A 407 15.24 -36.71 -21.94
CA LEU A 407 15.76 -35.54 -22.65
C LEU A 407 16.18 -35.82 -24.11
N LEU A 408 15.66 -35.02 -25.05
CA LEU A 408 16.26 -34.80 -26.37
C LEU A 408 16.20 -33.31 -26.76
N SER A 409 17.31 -32.82 -27.32
CA SER A 409 17.59 -31.41 -27.59
C SER A 409 16.88 -30.86 -28.84
N PRO A 410 16.84 -29.51 -29.04
CA PRO A 410 15.96 -28.82 -29.99
C PRO A 410 16.15 -29.16 -31.48
N ARG A 411 17.23 -29.87 -31.86
CA ARG A 411 17.47 -30.29 -33.25
C ARG A 411 16.67 -31.53 -33.70
N SER A 412 16.02 -32.24 -32.79
CA SER A 412 15.31 -33.50 -33.11
C SER A 412 13.83 -33.31 -33.51
N ARG A 413 13.28 -32.10 -33.39
CA ARG A 413 11.85 -31.83 -33.69
C ARG A 413 11.52 -31.70 -35.19
N TYR A 414 12.53 -31.49 -36.04
CA TYR A 414 12.31 -31.35 -37.50
C TYR A 414 12.25 -32.67 -38.27
N ILE A 415 12.78 -33.77 -37.72
CA ILE A 415 12.78 -35.08 -38.41
C ILE A 415 11.49 -35.88 -38.12
N LEU A 416 10.83 -35.63 -36.99
CA LEU A 416 9.61 -36.35 -36.60
C LEU A 416 8.33 -35.83 -37.28
N LEU A 417 8.34 -34.59 -37.79
CA LEU A 417 7.25 -34.06 -38.61
C LEU A 417 7.30 -34.59 -40.06
N ALA A 418 8.50 -34.89 -40.57
CA ALA A 418 8.68 -35.43 -41.92
C ALA A 418 8.27 -36.91 -42.05
N LEU A 419 8.38 -37.72 -40.98
CA LEU A 419 7.97 -39.13 -41.00
C LEU A 419 6.46 -39.35 -40.83
N LYS A 420 5.71 -38.39 -40.25
CA LYS A 420 4.24 -38.50 -40.10
C LYS A 420 3.48 -38.24 -41.40
N PHE A 421 4.11 -37.61 -42.39
CA PHE A 421 3.51 -37.36 -43.71
C PHE A 421 3.69 -38.54 -44.69
N LEU A 422 4.56 -39.52 -44.38
CA LEU A 422 4.89 -40.63 -45.28
C LEU A 422 4.10 -41.92 -45.04
N ILE A 423 3.23 -41.98 -44.02
CA ILE A 423 2.49 -43.21 -43.63
C ILE A 423 0.99 -43.15 -44.02
N GLN A 424 0.54 -42.10 -44.72
CA GLN A 424 -0.85 -41.96 -45.17
C GLN A 424 -1.14 -42.42 -46.60
N ILE A 425 -0.19 -43.04 -47.29
CA ILE A 425 -0.39 -43.56 -48.64
C ILE A 425 0.12 -44.99 -48.67
N LEU A 426 -0.77 -45.98 -48.49
CA LEU A 426 -0.73 -47.35 -49.05
C LEU A 426 -1.94 -48.17 -48.51
N PRO A 427 -2.73 -48.89 -49.35
CA PRO A 427 -3.93 -49.61 -48.92
C PRO A 427 -3.72 -51.13 -48.74
N VAL A 428 -4.80 -51.84 -48.32
CA VAL A 428 -5.11 -53.31 -48.45
C VAL A 428 -4.92 -54.17 -47.16
N PRO A 429 -5.75 -55.21 -46.84
CA PRO A 429 -7.21 -55.41 -46.96
C PRO A 429 -7.91 -56.00 -45.68
N ARG A 430 -9.24 -56.09 -45.73
CA ARG A 430 -10.15 -56.76 -44.76
C ARG A 430 -10.01 -58.30 -44.73
N LYS A 431 -10.15 -58.90 -43.54
CA LYS A 431 -10.75 -60.24 -43.36
C LYS A 431 -11.64 -60.30 -42.10
N SER A 432 -12.80 -60.91 -42.31
CA SER A 432 -13.90 -61.18 -41.39
C SER A 432 -13.62 -62.34 -40.44
N LEU A 433 -14.23 -62.34 -39.25
CA LEU A 433 -14.88 -63.51 -38.62
C LEU A 433 -15.82 -63.05 -37.49
N ASN A 434 -16.81 -63.90 -37.21
CA ASN A 434 -18.19 -63.60 -36.80
C ASN A 434 -18.47 -63.59 -35.26
N PRO A 435 -19.71 -63.24 -34.82
CA PRO A 435 -20.04 -62.71 -33.50
C PRO A 435 -20.76 -63.71 -32.57
N ILE A 436 -20.74 -63.51 -31.24
CA ILE A 436 -21.68 -64.16 -30.30
C ILE A 436 -22.11 -63.22 -29.15
N HIS A 437 -23.37 -63.43 -28.79
CA HIS A 437 -24.33 -62.76 -27.91
C HIS A 437 -23.94 -62.21 -26.53
N SER A 438 -24.74 -61.19 -26.23
CA SER A 438 -25.22 -60.62 -24.97
C SER A 438 -25.80 -61.57 -23.91
N GLN A 439 -25.75 -61.08 -22.66
CA GLN A 439 -26.68 -61.24 -21.52
C GLN A 439 -26.29 -62.15 -20.33
N GLN A 440 -26.60 -61.57 -19.15
CA GLN A 440 -26.91 -62.17 -17.84
C GLN A 440 -25.75 -62.63 -16.94
N LEU A 441 -25.51 -61.91 -15.83
CA LEU A 441 -26.15 -62.19 -14.54
C LEU A 441 -25.58 -61.28 -13.42
N ASN A 442 -26.48 -60.56 -12.76
CA ASN A 442 -26.33 -60.14 -11.36
C ASN A 442 -26.29 -61.39 -10.48
N GLN A 443 -25.39 -61.48 -9.50
CA GLN A 443 -25.73 -61.85 -8.11
C GLN A 443 -24.53 -61.91 -7.13
N PHE A 444 -24.78 -61.37 -5.94
CA PHE A 444 -24.24 -61.67 -4.60
C PHE A 444 -22.83 -61.20 -4.14
N HIS A 445 -22.85 -59.99 -3.54
CA HIS A 445 -22.46 -59.60 -2.17
C HIS A 445 -21.35 -60.30 -1.35
N SER A 446 -20.69 -59.44 -0.54
CA SER A 446 -20.01 -59.66 0.76
C SER A 446 -18.53 -60.06 0.69
N SER A 447 -17.56 -59.52 1.42
CA SER A 447 -17.43 -58.42 2.40
C SER A 447 -15.93 -58.25 2.75
N SER A 448 -15.46 -57.03 3.09
CA SER A 448 -14.59 -56.74 4.25
C SER A 448 -14.06 -55.29 4.23
N HIS A 449 -14.09 -54.66 5.40
CA HIS A 449 -13.97 -53.24 5.73
C HIS A 449 -12.61 -52.55 5.53
N TYR A 450 -12.66 -51.23 5.25
CA TYR A 450 -12.03 -50.15 6.03
C TYR A 450 -12.92 -48.87 5.95
N PRO A 451 -12.99 -48.00 6.97
CA PRO A 451 -14.03 -46.98 7.10
C PRO A 451 -13.74 -45.72 6.30
N ALA A 452 -14.78 -45.19 5.64
CA ALA A 452 -14.74 -43.88 5.00
C ALA A 452 -14.74 -42.76 6.05
N SER A 453 -13.75 -41.88 5.98
CA SER A 453 -13.72 -40.62 6.71
C SER A 453 -14.84 -39.70 6.23
N ILE A 454 -15.87 -39.54 7.07
CA ILE A 454 -16.97 -38.58 6.84
C ILE A 454 -16.41 -37.17 7.05
N ILE A 455 -16.31 -36.40 5.98
CA ILE A 455 -16.06 -34.95 6.04
C ILE A 455 -17.39 -34.30 6.47
N MET A 456 -17.51 -33.94 7.75
CA MET A 456 -18.64 -33.15 8.24
C MET A 456 -18.47 -31.68 7.86
N SER A 457 -19.55 -31.03 7.44
CA SER A 457 -19.60 -29.59 7.19
C SER A 457 -19.49 -28.82 8.51
N TYR A 458 -18.89 -27.62 8.47
CA TYR A 458 -18.86 -26.70 9.61
C TYR A 458 -20.25 -26.43 10.20
N ALA A 459 -21.29 -26.41 9.34
CA ALA A 459 -22.67 -26.25 9.74
C ALA A 459 -23.17 -27.40 10.64
N ASP A 460 -22.74 -28.64 10.37
CA ASP A 460 -23.14 -29.82 11.16
C ASP A 460 -22.46 -29.87 12.52
N ILE A 461 -21.29 -29.24 12.64
CA ILE A 461 -20.56 -29.12 13.91
C ILE A 461 -21.17 -28.00 14.76
N ALA A 462 -21.53 -26.87 14.14
CA ALA A 462 -22.20 -25.76 14.82
C ALA A 462 -23.58 -26.15 15.37
N ALA A 463 -24.33 -27.00 14.64
CA ALA A 463 -25.64 -27.48 15.06
C ALA A 463 -25.62 -28.46 16.26
N LYS A 464 -24.44 -29.00 16.62
CA LYS A 464 -24.26 -29.91 17.78
C LYS A 464 -23.92 -29.18 19.08
N GLY A 465 -23.77 -27.84 19.05
CA GLY A 465 -23.57 -27.03 20.24
C GLY A 465 -24.82 -26.96 21.13
N PRO A 466 -24.67 -26.62 22.43
CA PRO A 466 -25.82 -26.41 23.32
C PRO A 466 -26.72 -25.30 22.77
N LYS A 467 -28.02 -25.57 22.67
CA LYS A 467 -29.01 -24.56 22.23
C LYS A 467 -29.11 -23.46 23.28
N GLN A 468 -28.84 -22.22 22.86
CA GLN A 468 -29.00 -21.03 23.70
C GLN A 468 -30.45 -20.88 24.15
N SER A 469 -30.66 -20.39 25.37
CA SER A 469 -32.01 -20.04 25.84
C SER A 469 -32.54 -18.83 25.04
N PRO A 470 -33.87 -18.62 24.96
CA PRO A 470 -34.44 -17.45 24.27
C PRO A 470 -33.94 -16.11 24.82
N GLU A 471 -33.55 -16.07 26.10
CA GLU A 471 -32.95 -14.89 26.76
C GLU A 471 -31.49 -14.67 26.33
N ASP A 472 -30.71 -15.74 26.14
CA ASP A 472 -29.31 -15.66 25.71
C ASP A 472 -29.13 -15.35 24.20
N ALA A 473 -30.17 -15.57 23.40
CA ALA A 473 -30.21 -15.27 21.98
C ALA A 473 -30.72 -13.85 21.67
N ALA A 474 -31.24 -13.13 22.68
CA ALA A 474 -31.70 -11.76 22.53
C ALA A 474 -30.52 -10.78 22.65
N ALA A 475 -30.42 -9.82 21.72
CA ALA A 475 -29.46 -8.73 21.85
C ALA A 475 -29.82 -7.87 23.08
N PRO A 476 -28.84 -7.42 23.89
CA PRO A 476 -29.12 -6.53 25.00
C PRO A 476 -29.76 -5.24 24.46
N GLN A 477 -30.87 -4.85 25.09
CA GLN A 477 -31.59 -3.62 24.73
C GLN A 477 -30.64 -2.42 24.89
N PRO A 478 -30.46 -1.57 23.87
CA PRO A 478 -29.63 -0.38 24.01
C PRO A 478 -30.21 0.53 25.11
N PRO A 479 -29.36 1.25 25.87
CA PRO A 479 -29.82 2.11 26.94
C PRO A 479 -30.80 3.16 26.38
N GLN A 480 -32.01 3.18 26.93
CA GLN A 480 -33.01 4.19 26.59
C GLN A 480 -32.57 5.53 27.19
N ILE A 481 -32.27 6.48 26.30
CA ILE A 481 -32.11 7.88 26.68
C ILE A 481 -33.51 8.41 26.95
N MET A 482 -33.84 8.66 28.23
CA MET A 482 -35.02 9.44 28.58
C MET A 482 -34.82 10.85 28.03
N THR A 483 -35.60 11.19 27.00
CA THR A 483 -35.68 12.53 26.46
C THR A 483 -36.75 13.27 27.25
N ASP A 484 -36.33 13.89 28.35
CA ASP A 484 -37.06 15.05 28.82
C ASP A 484 -36.67 16.22 27.92
N GLU A 485 -37.69 16.89 27.39
CA GLU A 485 -37.69 18.05 26.51
C GLU A 485 -37.86 17.79 25.00
N SER A 486 -38.94 18.38 24.50
CA SER A 486 -39.37 18.41 23.10
C SER A 486 -38.35 19.12 22.22
N ALA A 487 -37.49 18.36 21.55
CA ALA A 487 -36.64 18.90 20.49
C ALA A 487 -37.49 19.16 19.23
N SER A 488 -37.81 20.45 19.02
CA SER A 488 -38.41 20.97 17.79
C SER A 488 -37.51 20.68 16.58
N THR A 489 -38.05 20.03 15.55
CA THR A 489 -37.38 19.69 14.29
C THR A 489 -37.23 20.88 13.33
N ALA A 490 -37.04 22.10 13.82
CA ALA A 490 -37.06 23.32 13.02
C ALA A 490 -35.71 24.07 12.93
N SER A 491 -34.58 23.50 13.39
CA SER A 491 -33.28 24.20 13.39
C SER A 491 -32.16 23.52 12.58
N LEU A 492 -32.48 22.55 11.73
CA LEU A 492 -31.49 21.80 10.93
C LEU A 492 -31.44 22.23 9.45
N VAL A 493 -31.85 23.46 9.18
CA VAL A 493 -31.54 24.17 7.93
C VAL A 493 -30.87 25.47 8.32
N ASP A 494 -29.58 25.60 8.01
CA ASP A 494 -28.84 26.84 8.16
C ASP A 494 -29.29 27.78 7.03
N VAL A 495 -30.35 28.57 7.27
CA VAL A 495 -30.99 29.49 6.30
C VAL A 495 -30.59 30.95 6.55
N ASP A 496 -29.59 31.22 7.39
CA ASP A 496 -29.16 32.59 7.68
C ASP A 496 -27.69 32.85 7.26
N MET A 497 -27.33 32.51 6.00
CA MET A 497 -26.18 33.19 5.37
C MET A 497 -26.65 34.56 4.88
N PRO A 498 -26.14 35.67 5.43
CA PRO A 498 -26.46 37.00 4.91
C PRO A 498 -25.97 37.11 3.46
N SER A 499 -26.85 37.67 2.64
CA SER A 499 -26.65 37.96 1.22
C SER A 499 -25.36 38.73 0.93
N VAL A 500 -24.58 38.24 -0.05
CA VAL A 500 -23.61 38.97 -0.90
C VAL A 500 -22.84 40.08 -0.19
N HIS A 501 -21.64 39.75 0.32
CA HIS A 501 -20.67 40.75 0.72
C HIS A 501 -20.14 41.49 -0.53
N THR A 502 -20.50 42.76 -0.69
CA THR A 502 -19.79 43.64 -1.62
C THR A 502 -18.38 43.86 -1.09
N VAL A 503 -17.39 43.35 -1.81
CA VAL A 503 -15.98 43.47 -1.49
C VAL A 503 -15.56 44.94 -1.64
N PRO A 504 -15.09 45.61 -0.58
CA PRO A 504 -14.62 46.98 -0.69
C PRO A 504 -13.32 47.05 -1.53
N ASN A 505 -13.10 48.17 -2.23
CA ASN A 505 -12.06 48.29 -3.26
C ASN A 505 -10.62 48.14 -2.74
N ASP A 506 -10.42 48.17 -1.43
CA ASP A 506 -9.15 48.02 -0.72
C ASP A 506 -8.88 46.57 -0.27
N PHE A 507 -9.74 45.61 -0.62
CA PHE A 507 -9.64 44.20 -0.20
C PHE A 507 -8.28 43.55 -0.43
N LEU A 508 -7.60 43.88 -1.53
CA LEU A 508 -6.26 43.35 -1.84
C LEU A 508 -5.16 43.92 -0.94
N GLU A 509 -5.41 45.06 -0.28
CA GLU A 509 -4.46 45.73 0.62
C GLU A 509 -4.71 45.40 2.09
N GLN A 510 -5.83 44.72 2.41
CA GLN A 510 -6.15 44.31 3.78
C GLN A 510 -5.29 43.10 4.20
N GLU A 511 -4.73 43.15 5.41
CA GLU A 511 -3.91 42.07 5.97
C GLU A 511 -4.70 40.77 6.21
N ILE A 512 -6.03 40.88 6.40
CA ILE A 512 -6.93 39.74 6.64
C ILE A 512 -8.11 39.85 5.67
N GLN A 513 -8.15 38.96 4.69
CA GLN A 513 -9.05 39.05 3.54
C GLN A 513 -10.27 38.13 3.65
N THR A 514 -10.30 37.20 4.60
CA THR A 514 -11.42 36.26 4.76
C THR A 514 -11.76 36.05 6.22
N GLU A 515 -13.03 35.83 6.52
CA GLU A 515 -13.50 35.51 7.87
C GLU A 515 -12.83 34.24 8.42
N THR A 516 -12.56 33.26 7.55
CA THR A 516 -11.83 32.04 7.94
C THR A 516 -10.37 32.32 8.30
N GLN A 517 -9.75 33.34 7.69
CA GLN A 517 -8.40 33.77 8.02
C GLN A 517 -8.39 34.59 9.32
N ALA A 518 -9.41 35.42 9.55
CA ALA A 518 -9.62 36.10 10.83
C ALA A 518 -9.80 35.09 11.96
N ASP A 519 -10.71 34.13 11.80
CA ASP A 519 -10.97 33.04 12.76
C ASP A 519 -9.72 32.20 13.05
N ARG A 520 -8.87 31.97 12.03
CA ARG A 520 -7.60 31.26 12.22
C ARG A 520 -6.63 32.09 13.06
N ILE A 521 -6.52 33.38 12.79
CA ILE A 521 -5.65 34.30 13.53
C ILE A 521 -6.14 34.42 14.97
N ASP A 522 -7.44 34.55 15.21
CA ASP A 522 -8.02 34.60 16.55
C ASP A 522 -7.76 33.31 17.31
N ARG A 523 -7.95 32.14 16.69
CA ARG A 523 -7.61 30.83 17.31
C ARG A 523 -6.11 30.68 17.57
N GLU A 524 -5.26 31.21 16.68
CA GLU A 524 -3.81 31.21 16.86
C GLU A 524 -3.38 32.17 17.98
N GLU A 525 -4.05 33.32 18.14
CA GLU A 525 -3.84 34.24 19.25
C GLU A 525 -4.36 33.66 20.57
N GLU A 526 -5.52 33.02 20.59
CA GLU A 526 -6.03 32.28 21.74
C GLU A 526 -5.08 31.14 22.13
N ALA A 527 -4.56 30.39 21.16
CA ALA A 527 -3.57 29.34 21.39
C ALA A 527 -2.23 29.93 21.89
N LYS A 528 -1.79 31.08 21.37
CA LYS A 528 -0.61 31.80 21.86
C LYS A 528 -0.83 32.37 23.25
N GLN A 529 -2.02 32.85 23.59
CA GLN A 529 -2.38 33.31 24.92
C GLN A 529 -2.47 32.14 25.91
N GLN A 530 -3.03 31.00 25.51
CA GLN A 530 -3.02 29.77 26.29
C GLN A 530 -1.59 29.25 26.49
N LYS A 531 -0.74 29.31 25.47
CA LYS A 531 0.68 28.95 25.56
C LYS A 531 1.46 29.91 26.45
N ARG A 532 1.21 31.23 26.36
CA ARG A 532 1.77 32.24 27.28
C ARG A 532 1.30 32.04 28.72
N LYS A 533 0.04 31.63 28.93
CA LYS A 533 -0.48 31.23 30.26
C LYS A 533 0.17 29.93 30.77
N ARG A 534 0.47 28.99 29.87
CA ARG A 534 1.10 27.68 30.18
C ARG A 534 2.62 27.75 30.40
N ASP A 535 3.29 28.73 29.78
CA ASP A 535 4.75 28.94 29.86
C ASP A 535 5.15 30.11 30.77
N SER A 536 4.18 30.80 31.38
CA SER A 536 4.40 31.71 32.51
C SER A 536 5.04 30.95 33.68
N PRO A 537 6.19 31.41 34.23
CA PRO A 537 6.89 30.77 35.35
C PRO A 537 6.03 30.62 36.62
N ALA A 538 4.94 31.39 36.73
CA ALA A 538 4.03 31.35 37.87
C ALA A 538 2.95 30.26 37.79
N ALA A 539 2.64 29.72 36.60
CA ALA A 539 1.56 28.74 36.43
C ALA A 539 2.03 27.29 36.64
N LYS A 540 3.22 26.93 36.13
CA LYS A 540 3.84 25.60 36.36
C LYS A 540 4.31 25.38 37.81
N ALA A 541 4.36 26.42 38.63
CA ALA A 541 4.78 26.35 40.03
C ALA A 541 3.63 26.36 41.06
N LYS A 542 2.37 26.59 40.66
CA LYS A 542 1.25 26.81 41.60
C LYS A 542 0.25 25.65 41.70
N GLU A 543 0.02 24.87 40.65
CA GLU A 543 -0.99 23.77 40.69
C GLU A 543 -0.44 22.43 41.17
N THR A 544 0.75 22.02 40.72
CA THR A 544 1.39 20.77 41.19
C THR A 544 1.98 20.90 42.59
N ASN A 545 2.34 22.11 43.02
CA ASN A 545 2.75 22.36 44.40
C ASN A 545 1.57 22.37 45.38
N ASN A 546 0.38 22.85 45.00
CA ASN A 546 -0.74 22.95 45.95
C ASN A 546 -1.33 21.59 46.33
N TRP A 547 -1.43 20.62 45.41
CA TRP A 547 -2.02 19.31 45.74
C TRP A 547 -1.08 18.45 46.60
N LEU A 548 0.22 18.41 46.28
CA LEU A 548 1.23 17.72 47.08
C LEU A 548 1.45 18.41 48.44
N ILE A 549 1.52 19.75 48.49
CA ILE A 549 1.63 20.49 49.76
C ILE A 549 0.35 20.35 50.59
N GLN A 550 -0.87 20.27 50.00
CA GLN A 550 -2.10 19.98 50.74
C GLN A 550 -2.19 18.55 51.28
N GLN A 551 -1.59 17.57 50.61
CA GLN A 551 -1.52 16.20 51.13
C GLN A 551 -0.42 16.06 52.20
N PHE A 552 0.70 16.77 52.06
CA PHE A 552 1.75 16.80 53.08
C PHE A 552 1.35 17.63 54.31
N SER A 553 0.63 18.75 54.15
CA SER A 553 0.17 19.58 55.28
C SER A 553 -0.88 18.87 56.14
N LYS A 554 -1.73 18.02 55.53
CA LYS A 554 -2.68 17.15 56.23
C LYS A 554 -2.01 16.02 57.02
N LEU A 555 -0.75 15.69 56.72
CA LEU A 555 0.03 14.68 57.45
C LEU A 555 0.96 15.29 58.51
N THR A 556 1.10 16.62 58.55
CA THR A 556 1.96 17.33 59.51
C THR A 556 1.22 17.99 60.66
N ASP A 557 -0.10 18.16 60.60
CA ASP A 557 -0.89 18.61 61.75
C ASP A 557 -1.44 17.42 62.54
N GLY A 558 -0.63 16.98 63.51
CA GLY A 558 -1.03 16.04 64.57
C GLY A 558 -0.06 14.87 64.72
N GLU A 559 0.43 14.66 65.95
CA GLU A 559 1.47 13.70 66.37
C GLU A 559 1.44 12.33 65.66
N ALA A 560 2.05 12.27 64.48
CA ALA A 560 2.36 11.04 63.79
C ALA A 560 3.85 11.03 63.47
N THR A 561 4.62 10.63 64.49
CA THR A 561 6.06 10.30 64.50
C THR A 561 6.64 9.82 63.17
N GLY A 562 7.88 10.22 62.84
CA GLY A 562 8.59 9.95 61.57
C GLY A 562 8.61 8.51 61.03
N LEU A 563 8.12 7.54 61.80
CA LEU A 563 7.78 6.19 61.36
C LEU A 563 6.71 6.17 60.25
N THR A 564 5.71 7.06 60.30
CA THR A 564 4.63 7.10 59.28
C THR A 564 5.14 7.58 57.93
N VAL A 565 6.03 8.57 57.94
CA VAL A 565 6.69 9.12 56.75
C VAL A 565 7.67 8.09 56.16
N ALA A 566 8.44 7.40 56.99
CA ALA A 566 9.35 6.34 56.55
C ALA A 566 8.60 5.15 55.91
N ASN A 567 7.45 4.77 56.47
CA ASN A 567 6.64 3.69 55.93
C ASN A 567 6.04 4.05 54.57
N LEU A 568 5.50 5.26 54.42
CA LEU A 568 4.96 5.76 53.15
C LEU A 568 6.04 5.83 52.07
N ALA A 569 7.22 6.37 52.40
CA ALA A 569 8.35 6.44 51.47
C ALA A 569 8.80 5.05 50.99
N THR A 570 8.78 4.05 51.88
CA THR A 570 9.15 2.67 51.55
C THR A 570 8.13 2.03 50.60
N VAL A 571 6.82 2.19 50.85
CA VAL A 571 5.77 1.62 49.99
C VAL A 571 5.78 2.26 48.61
N VAL A 572 5.94 3.58 48.52
CA VAL A 572 6.02 4.30 47.25
C VAL A 572 7.26 3.86 46.46
N SER A 573 8.42 3.76 47.12
CA SER A 573 9.67 3.35 46.47
C SER A 573 9.62 1.90 45.97
N LEU A 574 9.07 0.98 46.78
CA LEU A 574 8.94 -0.42 46.41
C LEU A 574 7.92 -0.62 45.27
N SER A 575 6.83 0.14 45.28
CA SER A 575 5.83 0.11 44.20
C SER A 575 6.39 0.64 42.88
N ALA A 576 7.17 1.73 42.93
CA ALA A 576 7.85 2.27 41.75
C ALA A 576 8.88 1.27 41.18
N PHE A 577 9.66 0.63 42.05
CA PHE A 577 10.65 -0.38 41.64
C PHE A 577 10.00 -1.62 41.00
N LEU A 578 8.93 -2.15 41.61
CA LEU A 578 8.20 -3.30 41.07
C LEU A 578 7.48 -2.94 39.76
N GLY A 579 6.94 -1.72 39.64
CA GLY A 579 6.40 -1.20 38.38
C GLY A 579 7.43 -1.15 37.26
N TYR A 580 8.63 -0.64 37.54
CA TYR A 580 9.74 -0.61 36.59
C TYR A 580 10.19 -2.01 36.16
N LYS A 581 10.28 -2.96 37.10
CA LYS A 581 10.60 -4.37 36.78
C LYS A 581 9.48 -5.06 35.99
N GLY A 582 8.22 -4.78 36.32
CA GLY A 582 7.05 -5.28 35.58
C GLY A 582 7.03 -4.77 34.14
N TRP A 583 7.33 -3.49 33.93
CA TRP A 583 7.45 -2.89 32.60
C TRP A 583 8.53 -3.58 31.76
N GLY A 584 9.71 -3.84 32.34
CA GLY A 584 10.77 -4.57 31.65
C GLY A 584 10.44 -6.04 31.33
N LEU A 585 9.55 -6.68 32.10
CA LEU A 585 9.04 -8.02 31.76
C LEU A 585 7.96 -7.96 30.67
N TYR A 586 7.15 -6.90 30.64
CA TYR A 586 6.16 -6.65 29.61
C TYR A 586 6.80 -6.41 28.24
N GLU A 587 7.82 -5.55 28.15
CA GLU A 587 8.56 -5.31 26.90
C GLU A 587 9.19 -6.58 26.32
N LYS A 588 9.56 -7.53 27.20
CA LYS A 588 10.13 -8.83 26.80
C LYS A 588 9.09 -9.90 26.52
N GLY A 589 7.79 -9.57 26.59
CA GLY A 589 6.68 -10.52 26.39
C GLY A 589 6.59 -11.62 27.45
N ARG A 590 7.19 -11.42 28.63
CA ARG A 590 7.32 -12.41 29.71
C ARG A 590 6.55 -12.04 30.98
N LEU A 591 5.68 -11.03 30.92
CA LEU A 591 4.81 -10.68 32.04
C LEU A 591 3.63 -11.65 32.08
N ASP A 592 3.64 -12.58 33.03
CA ASP A 592 2.54 -13.50 33.28
C ASP A 592 1.81 -13.18 34.60
N TRP A 593 0.64 -13.78 34.79
CA TRP A 593 -0.15 -13.60 36.01
C TRP A 593 0.60 -14.06 37.27
N LYS A 594 1.56 -14.98 37.15
CA LYS A 594 2.40 -15.42 38.28
C LYS A 594 3.35 -14.30 38.72
N ALA A 595 4.01 -13.61 37.80
CA ALA A 595 4.89 -12.47 38.08
C ALA A 595 4.12 -11.32 38.74
N VAL A 596 2.91 -11.03 38.25
CA VAL A 596 2.01 -10.04 38.86
C VAL A 596 1.63 -10.48 40.29
N SER A 597 1.28 -11.75 40.47
CA SER A 597 0.95 -12.32 41.79
C SER A 597 2.11 -12.19 42.78
N TYR A 598 3.35 -12.47 42.34
CA TYR A 598 4.54 -12.30 43.18
C TYR A 598 4.78 -10.83 43.54
N GLY A 599 4.61 -9.90 42.60
CA GLY A 599 4.73 -8.46 42.86
C GLY A 599 3.72 -7.96 43.90
N VAL A 600 2.46 -8.37 43.76
CA VAL A 600 1.40 -8.06 44.74
C VAL A 600 1.71 -8.71 46.09
N GLY A 601 2.19 -9.95 46.11
CA GLY A 601 2.60 -10.65 47.32
C GLY A 601 3.74 -9.95 48.08
N ILE A 602 4.74 -9.44 47.37
CA ILE A 602 5.86 -8.68 47.95
C ILE A 602 5.35 -7.38 48.57
N LEU A 603 4.48 -6.63 47.88
CA LEU A 603 3.88 -5.41 48.41
C LEU A 603 3.03 -5.68 49.65
N ALA A 604 2.19 -6.72 49.61
CA ALA A 604 1.37 -7.13 50.74
C ALA A 604 2.23 -7.56 51.95
N SER A 605 3.32 -8.29 51.73
CA SER A 605 4.25 -8.71 52.79
C SER A 605 4.97 -7.52 53.40
N ALA A 606 5.44 -6.57 52.59
CA ALA A 606 6.09 -5.36 53.08
C ALA A 606 5.13 -4.49 53.90
N ALA A 607 3.89 -4.33 53.44
CA ALA A 607 2.85 -3.62 54.18
C ALA A 607 2.51 -4.32 55.51
N ALA A 608 2.41 -5.65 55.51
CA ALA A 608 2.14 -6.44 56.71
C ALA A 608 3.29 -6.35 57.73
N ALA A 609 4.55 -6.42 57.27
CA ALA A 609 5.73 -6.26 58.12
C ALA A 609 5.77 -4.86 58.76
N GLN A 610 5.48 -3.81 57.98
CA GLN A 610 5.38 -2.44 58.51
C GLN A 610 4.24 -2.28 59.52
N GLY A 611 3.09 -2.91 59.28
CA GLY A 611 1.97 -2.94 60.22
C GLY A 611 2.33 -3.64 61.54
N ALA A 612 3.09 -4.74 61.48
CA ALA A 612 3.57 -5.45 62.66
C ALA A 612 4.61 -4.64 63.46
N VAL A 613 5.58 -4.01 62.77
CA VAL A 613 6.59 -3.14 63.40
C VAL A 613 5.94 -1.90 64.02
N GLY A 614 4.97 -1.30 63.33
CA GLY A 614 4.17 -0.19 63.87
C GLY A 614 3.44 -0.57 65.16
N ARG A 615 2.80 -1.75 65.20
CA ARG A 615 2.15 -2.28 66.42
C ARG A 615 3.12 -2.57 67.56
N TYR A 616 4.31 -3.09 67.25
CA TYR A 616 5.33 -3.39 68.25
C TYR A 616 5.88 -2.11 68.90
N LEU A 617 6.18 -1.09 68.09
CA LEU A 617 6.69 0.19 68.58
C LEU A 617 5.63 0.99 69.34
N TYR A 618 4.35 0.89 68.97
CA TYR A 618 3.26 1.57 69.68
C TYR A 618 2.97 0.97 71.06
N LYS A 619 3.22 -0.33 71.26
CA LYS A 619 3.12 -0.98 72.58
C LYS A 619 4.23 -0.57 73.55
N GLY A 620 5.40 -0.12 73.06
CA GLY A 620 6.52 0.32 73.90
C GLY A 620 6.37 1.73 74.50
N LYS A 621 5.47 2.57 73.96
CA LYS A 621 5.29 3.97 74.41
C LYS A 621 4.25 4.21 75.50
N LYS A 622 3.49 3.18 75.93
CA LYS A 622 2.49 3.28 77.01
C LYS A 622 2.99 2.83 78.40
N GLY A 623 4.29 2.61 78.57
CA GLY A 623 4.89 2.08 79.82
C GLY A 623 5.98 2.95 80.47
N GLY A 624 6.02 4.26 80.20
CA GLY A 624 7.02 5.17 80.77
C GLY A 624 6.45 6.56 81.05
N SER A 625 5.65 6.64 82.11
CA SER A 625 5.51 7.80 83.00
C SER A 625 6.05 7.38 84.35
#